data_AF-A0A2R6LXE0-F1
#
_entry.id   AF-A0A2R6LXE0-F1
#
_cell.length_a   1.000
_cell.length_b   1.000
_cell.length_c   1.000
_cell.angle_alpha   90.00
_cell.angle_beta   90.00
_cell.angle_gamma   90.00
#
_symmetry.space_group_name_H-M   'P 1'
#
loop_
_entity.id
_entity.type
_entity.pdbx_description
1 polymer ?
#
loop_
_entity_poly.entity_id
_entity_poly.type
_entity_poly.pdbx_seq_one_letter_code
_entity_poly.pdbx_strand_id
1 'polypeptide(L)'
;MVRSHSRDGILEVARNHTQECALEGSYVESGYSLVSEDDRIVMLDREATPRILGSIKFCLVTEGIGMRVEREDRDGEMQTVSVSECDV
;
A
#
# COMPACT_ATOMS: atom_id res chain seq x y z
N MET A 1 4.86 -2.12 -6.73
CA MET A 1 5.01 -3.58 -6.99
C MET A 1 6.26 -4.10 -6.28
N VAL A 2 6.08 -4.96 -5.26
CA VAL A 2 7.15 -5.42 -4.35
C VAL A 2 7.83 -6.73 -4.80
N ARG A 3 7.23 -7.47 -5.75
CA ARG A 3 7.68 -8.82 -6.10
C ARG A 3 8.98 -8.91 -6.92
N SER A 4 9.42 -7.82 -7.55
CA SER A 4 10.54 -7.80 -8.50
C SER A 4 11.81 -7.12 -7.97
N HIS A 5 11.78 -6.54 -6.77
CA HIS A 5 12.93 -5.88 -6.17
C HIS A 5 13.53 -6.75 -5.07
N SER A 6 14.85 -6.90 -5.06
CA SER A 6 15.61 -7.41 -3.91
C SER A 6 15.18 -6.66 -2.65
N ARG A 7 15.14 -7.34 -1.49
CA ARG A 7 14.75 -6.72 -0.20
C ARG A 7 15.49 -5.41 0.09
N ASP A 8 16.74 -5.32 -0.36
CA ASP A 8 17.55 -4.11 -0.25
C ASP A 8 17.00 -2.99 -1.14
N GLY A 9 16.68 -1.86 -0.52
CA GLY A 9 16.22 -0.64 -1.22
C GLY A 9 14.72 -0.59 -1.50
N ILE A 10 13.93 -1.53 -0.96
CA ILE A 10 12.49 -1.55 -1.24
C ILE A 10 11.74 -0.37 -0.62
N LEU A 11 12.19 0.11 0.55
CA LEU A 11 11.70 1.37 1.13
C LEU A 11 12.04 2.57 0.25
N GLU A 12 13.22 2.61 -0.37
CA GLU A 12 13.61 3.67 -1.28
C GLU A 12 12.74 3.66 -2.55
N VAL A 13 12.45 2.48 -3.10
CA VAL A 13 11.51 2.32 -4.20
C VAL A 13 10.09 2.75 -3.79
N ALA A 14 9.63 2.40 -2.59
CA ALA A 14 8.33 2.82 -2.08
C ALA A 14 8.22 4.35 -1.91
N ARG A 15 9.30 4.99 -1.44
CA ARG A 15 9.38 6.46 -1.29
C ARG A 15 9.38 7.21 -2.63
N ASN A 16 9.88 6.59 -3.69
CA ASN A 16 9.85 7.16 -5.04
C ASN A 16 8.60 6.74 -5.85
N HIS A 17 7.70 5.95 -5.26
CA HIS A 17 6.50 5.47 -5.95
C HIS A 17 5.49 6.60 -6.08
N THR A 18 5.03 6.86 -7.31
CA THR A 18 4.08 7.94 -7.58
C THR A 18 2.63 7.46 -7.51
N GLN A 19 1.73 8.43 -7.36
CA GLN A 19 0.28 8.24 -7.45
C GLN A 19 -0.12 7.63 -8.80
N GLU A 20 0.48 8.11 -9.90
CA GLU A 20 0.22 7.62 -11.26
C GLU A 20 0.58 6.14 -11.40
N CYS A 21 1.77 5.73 -10.92
CA CYS A 21 2.18 4.33 -10.93
C CYS A 21 1.26 3.42 -10.12
N ALA A 22 0.62 3.93 -9.06
CA ALA A 22 -0.35 3.15 -8.29
C ALA A 22 -1.69 3.03 -9.04
N LEU A 23 -2.12 4.08 -9.73
CA LEU A 23 -3.43 4.09 -10.39
C LEU A 23 -3.44 3.40 -11.77
N GLU A 24 -2.28 3.07 -12.34
CA GLU A 24 -2.20 2.32 -13.60
C GLU A 24 -2.84 0.93 -13.49
N GLY A 25 -3.71 0.60 -14.45
CA GLY A 25 -4.68 -0.49 -14.35
C GLY A 25 -4.10 -1.90 -14.18
N SER A 26 -2.84 -2.15 -14.53
CA SER A 26 -2.19 -3.46 -14.36
C SER A 26 -1.87 -3.79 -12.88
N TYR A 27 -1.85 -2.79 -11.99
CA TYR A 27 -1.48 -2.95 -10.59
C TYR A 27 -2.68 -3.26 -9.69
N VAL A 28 -3.90 -2.90 -10.11
CA VAL A 28 -5.14 -3.11 -9.35
C VAL A 28 -5.47 -4.59 -9.20
N GLU A 29 -5.17 -5.41 -10.23
CA GLU A 29 -5.49 -6.84 -10.23
C GLU A 29 -4.52 -7.67 -9.37
N SER A 30 -3.32 -7.13 -9.08
CA SER A 30 -2.25 -7.85 -8.36
C SER A 30 -2.29 -7.66 -6.84
N GLY A 31 -3.13 -6.76 -6.34
CA GLY A 31 -3.22 -6.40 -4.92
C GLY A 31 -2.08 -5.50 -4.43
N TYR A 32 -2.26 -4.94 -3.24
CA TYR A 32 -1.32 -4.01 -2.63
C TYR A 32 -0.61 -4.61 -1.42
N SER A 33 0.57 -4.08 -1.13
CA SER A 33 1.34 -4.39 0.08
C SER A 33 1.92 -3.11 0.64
N LEU A 34 2.04 -3.04 1.95
CA LEU A 34 2.73 -1.95 2.63
C LEU A 34 4.19 -2.32 2.83
N VAL A 35 5.05 -1.32 2.67
CA VAL A 35 6.43 -1.40 3.13
C VAL A 35 6.51 -0.59 4.42
N SER A 36 6.85 -1.23 5.52
CA SER A 36 7.08 -0.56 6.80
C SER A 36 8.43 0.16 6.78
N GLU A 37 8.64 1.08 7.71
CA GLU A 37 9.96 1.74 7.90
C GLU A 37 11.08 0.75 8.24
N ASP A 38 10.77 -0.40 8.84
CA ASP A 38 11.73 -1.48 9.12
C ASP A 38 12.01 -2.39 7.89
N ASP A 39 11.76 -1.92 6.66
CA ASP A 39 11.92 -2.68 5.40
C ASP A 39 11.10 -3.98 5.30
N ARG A 40 10.05 -4.13 6.12
CA ARG A 40 9.15 -5.29 6.08
C ARG A 40 8.01 -5.06 5.10
N ILE A 41 7.66 -6.12 4.39
CA ILE A 41 6.52 -6.14 3.48
C ILE A 41 5.34 -6.78 4.19
N VAL A 42 4.23 -6.05 4.29
CA VAL A 42 2.96 -6.56 4.79
C VAL A 42 2.01 -6.73 3.62
N MET A 43 1.72 -7.99 3.27
CA MET A 43 0.65 -8.29 2.33
C MET A 43 -0.69 -7.98 2.96
N LEU A 44 -1.53 -7.28 2.21
CA LEU A 44 -2.89 -6.97 2.59
C LEU A 44 -3.86 -7.94 1.94
N ASP A 45 -5.02 -8.10 2.57
CA ASP A 45 -6.12 -8.86 2.01
C ASP A 45 -6.68 -8.17 0.76
N ARG A 46 -7.47 -8.91 -0.02
CA ARG A 46 -8.02 -8.45 -1.30
C ARG A 46 -8.94 -7.22 -1.14
N GLU A 47 -9.58 -7.06 0.01
CA GLU A 47 -10.49 -5.94 0.27
C GLU A 47 -9.74 -4.63 0.54
N ALA A 48 -8.44 -4.69 0.83
CA ALA A 48 -7.62 -3.50 1.00
C ALA A 48 -7.39 -2.74 -0.31
N THR A 49 -7.28 -3.43 -1.44
CA THR A 49 -7.02 -2.84 -2.77
C THR A 49 -7.95 -1.68 -3.12
N PRO A 50 -9.29 -1.83 -3.13
CA PRO A 50 -10.19 -0.72 -3.45
C PRO A 50 -10.10 0.43 -2.44
N ARG A 51 -9.81 0.15 -1.18
CA ARG A 51 -9.65 1.18 -0.13
C ARG A 51 -8.39 2.00 -0.34
N ILE A 52 -7.28 1.34 -0.67
CA ILE A 52 -6.00 1.97 -0.99
C ILE A 52 -6.12 2.86 -2.23
N LEU A 53 -6.71 2.35 -3.31
CA LEU A 53 -6.95 3.14 -4.51
C LEU A 53 -7.82 4.35 -4.23
N GLY A 54 -8.84 4.18 -3.38
CA GLY A 54 -9.67 5.27 -2.87
C GLY A 54 -8.82 6.34 -2.20
N SER A 55 -8.01 5.97 -1.22
CA SER A 55 -7.16 6.91 -0.49
C SER A 55 -6.11 7.57 -1.39
N ILE A 56 -5.41 6.79 -2.24
CA ILE A 56 -4.41 7.33 -3.20
C ILE A 56 -5.04 8.34 -4.14
N LYS A 57 -6.27 8.10 -4.64
CA LYS A 57 -6.93 9.00 -5.59
C LYS A 57 -7.23 10.39 -5.00
N PHE A 58 -7.47 10.48 -3.69
CA PHE A 58 -7.77 11.73 -3.00
C PHE A 58 -6.59 12.30 -2.23
N CYS A 59 -5.46 11.61 -2.26
CA CYS A 59 -4.21 12.02 -1.63
C CYS A 59 -3.65 13.28 -2.30
N LEU A 60 -3.22 14.24 -1.49
CA LEU A 60 -2.56 15.47 -1.96
C LEU A 60 -1.09 15.21 -2.29
N VAL A 61 -0.50 14.20 -1.67
CA VAL A 61 0.88 13.78 -1.90
C VAL A 61 0.94 12.92 -3.17
N THR A 62 1.80 13.31 -4.12
CA THR A 62 1.90 12.65 -5.43
C THR A 62 3.01 11.60 -5.50
N GLU A 63 3.87 11.53 -4.50
CA GLU A 63 5.03 10.61 -4.43
C GLU A 63 5.30 10.17 -2.99
N GLY A 64 5.79 8.94 -2.79
CA GLY A 64 6.16 8.45 -1.46
C GLY A 64 4.99 8.37 -0.49
N ILE A 65 3.82 8.02 -1.01
CA ILE A 65 2.54 8.11 -0.30
C ILE A 65 2.53 7.22 0.94
N GLY A 66 2.44 7.85 2.11
CA GLY A 66 2.30 7.19 3.41
C GLY A 66 0.86 6.75 3.66
N MET A 67 0.66 5.49 4.06
CA MET A 67 -0.66 4.92 4.33
C MET A 67 -0.69 4.26 5.72
N ARG A 68 -1.73 4.56 6.49
CA ARG A 68 -2.07 3.83 7.72
C ARG A 68 -3.16 2.84 7.43
N VAL A 69 -2.93 1.57 7.74
CA VAL A 69 -3.93 0.52 7.54
C VAL A 69 -4.28 -0.09 8.88
N GLU A 70 -5.56 -0.02 9.23
CA GLU A 70 -6.09 -0.69 10.42
C GLU A 70 -6.64 -2.05 10.01
N ARG A 71 -6.32 -3.05 10.81
CA ARG A 71 -6.71 -4.43 10.56
C ARG A 71 -7.28 -5.05 11.83
N GLU A 72 -8.32 -5.84 11.67
CA GLU A 72 -8.96 -6.59 12.74
C GLU A 72 -8.92 -8.08 12.43
N ASP A 73 -8.82 -8.90 13.47
CA ASP A 73 -9.08 -10.34 13.34
C ASP A 73 -10.60 -10.53 13.25
N ARG A 74 -11.05 -11.10 12.12
CA ARG A 74 -12.44 -11.48 11.89
C ARG A 74 -12.47 -12.92 11.42
N ASP A 75 -13.09 -13.76 12.23
CA ASP A 75 -13.18 -15.21 11.99
C ASP A 75 -11.80 -15.89 11.81
N GLY A 76 -10.76 -15.41 12.50
CA GLY A 76 -9.39 -15.94 12.42
C GLY A 76 -8.59 -15.46 11.21
N GLU A 77 -9.12 -14.50 10.45
CA GLU A 77 -8.44 -13.85 9.33
C GLU A 77 -8.22 -12.36 9.64
N MET A 78 -6.98 -11.89 9.42
CA MET A 78 -6.65 -10.47 9.56
C MET A 78 -7.18 -9.66 8.36
N GLN A 79 -8.30 -8.97 8.55
CA GLN A 79 -8.98 -8.19 7.53
C GLN A 79 -8.69 -6.69 7.67
N THR A 80 -8.48 -6.01 6.56
CA THR A 80 -8.31 -4.55 6.51
C THR A 80 -9.66 -3.86 6.70
N VAL A 81 -9.78 -3.11 7.79
CA VAL A 81 -11.03 -2.43 8.15
C VAL A 81 -11.02 -0.95 7.79
N SER A 82 -9.85 -0.31 7.74
CA SER A 82 -9.70 1.08 7.34
C SER A 82 -8.35 1.36 6.68
N VAL A 83 -8.32 2.35 5.79
CA VAL A 83 -7.10 2.84 5.12
C VAL A 83 -7.07 4.37 5.18
N SER A 84 -6.17 4.85 6.04
CA SER A 84 -5.65 6.20 6.25
C SER A 84 -4.64 6.71 5.22
N GLU A 85 -4.71 7.94 4.72
CA GLU A 85 -3.46 8.65 4.41
C GLU A 85 -2.79 9.06 5.73
N CYS A 86 -1.45 8.99 5.80
CA CYS A 86 -0.70 9.70 6.83
C CYS A 86 0.04 10.86 6.18
N ASP A 87 -0.21 12.08 6.67
CA ASP A 87 0.65 13.23 6.41
C ASP A 87 2.10 12.83 6.76
N VAL A 88 3.01 13.03 5.81
CA VAL A 88 4.44 12.72 5.92
C VAL A 88 5.17 13.75 6.75
#